data_AF-A0A6H5IER5-F1
#
_entry.id   AF-A0A6H5IER5-F1
#
_cell.length_a   1.000
_cell.length_b   1.000
_cell.length_c   1.000
_cell.angle_alpha   90.00
_cell.angle_beta   90.00
_cell.angle_gamma   90.00
#
_symmetry.space_group_name_H-M   'P 1'
#
loop_
_entity.id
_entity.type
_entity.pdbx_description
1 polymer ?
#
loop_
_entity_poly.entity_id
_entity_poly.type
_entity_poly.pdbx_seq_one_letter_code
_entity_poly.pdbx_strand_id
1 'polypeptide(L)'
;MKTMVIRFSSANARETFLAAAPKFQRLSTHAIFGIADDGRPNHLRANVILPSDRHRLYRRCAAAAEAHGYPRPFVRNLCIYMRRARDSAPICIMSDDDLALLVSRPNETVTSRLAQEE
;
A
#
# COMPACT_ATOMS: atom_id res chain seq x y z
N MET A 1 -23.68 0.92 7.90
CA MET A 1 -22.26 0.83 8.34
C MET A 1 -21.84 2.20 8.86
N LYS A 2 -21.47 2.30 10.14
CA LYS A 2 -20.96 3.56 10.71
C LYS A 2 -19.44 3.60 10.49
N THR A 3 -18.96 4.59 9.73
CA THR A 3 -17.53 4.82 9.50
C THR A 3 -17.04 5.86 10.50
N MET A 4 -15.92 5.58 11.17
CA MET A 4 -15.25 6.53 12.05
C MET A 4 -13.96 7.01 11.39
N VAL A 5 -13.74 8.33 11.37
CA VAL A 5 -12.49 8.93 10.90
C VAL A 5 -11.66 9.30 12.12
N ILE A 6 -10.47 8.72 12.23
CA ILE A 6 -9.54 8.97 13.33
C ILE A 6 -8.39 9.84 12.81
N ARG A 7 -8.26 11.05 13.36
CA ARG A 7 -7.12 11.93 13.12
C ARG A 7 -6.06 11.68 14.18
N PHE A 8 -4.87 11.28 13.76
CA PHE A 8 -3.73 11.14 14.66
C PHE A 8 -3.05 12.49 14.90
N SER A 9 -2.57 12.70 16.13
CA SER A 9 -1.81 13.91 16.51
C SER A 9 -0.41 13.95 15.89
N SER A 10 0.18 12.79 15.55
CA SER A 10 1.49 12.71 14.93
C SER A 10 1.54 11.65 13.82
N ALA A 11 2.46 11.84 12.87
CA ALA A 11 2.72 10.88 11.81
C ALA A 11 3.21 9.53 12.37
N ASN A 12 4.02 9.56 13.43
CA ASN A 12 4.53 8.36 14.09
C ASN A 12 3.42 7.53 14.72
N ALA A 13 2.47 8.17 15.43
CA ALA A 13 1.32 7.47 16.01
C ALA A 13 0.46 6.78 14.92
N ARG A 14 0.26 7.46 13.79
CA ARG A 14 -0.41 6.88 12.61
C ARG A 14 0.36 5.68 12.06
N GLU A 15 1.67 5.79 11.87
CA GLU A 15 2.49 4.69 11.33
C GLU A 15 2.47 3.46 12.25
N THR A 16 2.62 3.65 13.57
CA THR A 16 2.51 2.58 14.56
C THR A 16 1.14 1.90 14.52
N PHE A 17 0.06 2.69 14.43
CA PHE A 17 -1.29 2.15 14.32
C PHE A 17 -1.48 1.33 13.03
N LEU A 18 -1.00 1.84 11.89
CA LEU A 18 -1.08 1.14 10.61
C LEU A 18 -0.24 -0.14 10.58
N ALA A 19 0.92 -0.17 11.24
CA ALA A 19 1.72 -1.38 11.38
C ALA A 19 0.98 -2.46 12.20
N ALA A 20 0.16 -2.06 13.17
CA ALA A 20 -0.67 -2.96 13.97
C ALA A 20 -2.02 -3.30 13.31
N ALA A 21 -2.47 -2.53 12.31
CA ALA A 21 -3.76 -2.69 11.64
C ALA A 21 -4.08 -4.12 11.15
N PRO A 22 -3.12 -4.90 10.59
CA PRO A 22 -3.40 -6.28 10.19
C PRO A 22 -3.82 -7.19 11.35
N LYS A 23 -3.36 -6.91 12.58
CA LYS A 23 -3.78 -7.63 13.78
C LYS A 23 -5.21 -7.25 14.16
N PHE A 24 -5.56 -5.96 14.08
CA PHE A 24 -6.91 -5.46 14.37
C PHE A 24 -7.95 -5.96 13.36
N GLN A 25 -7.58 -6.13 12.10
CA GLN A 25 -8.49 -6.62 11.06
C GLN A 25 -8.97 -8.06 11.29
N ARG A 26 -8.24 -8.83 12.10
CA ARG A 26 -8.62 -10.18 12.51
C ARG A 26 -9.59 -10.19 13.69
N LEU A 27 -9.73 -9.07 14.40
CA LEU A 27 -10.63 -8.95 15.55
C LEU A 27 -12.04 -8.59 15.08
N SER A 28 -13.02 -9.24 15.70
CA SER A 28 -14.43 -8.87 15.58
C SER A 28 -14.87 -8.02 16.77
N THR A 29 -15.90 -7.19 16.59
CA THR A 29 -16.52 -6.47 17.71
C THR A 29 -17.02 -7.44 18.79
N HIS A 30 -17.43 -8.64 18.40
CA HIS A 30 -17.80 -9.70 19.33
C HIS A 30 -16.61 -10.15 20.19
N ALA A 31 -15.44 -10.34 19.59
CA ALA A 31 -14.24 -10.74 20.33
C ALA A 31 -13.73 -9.67 21.31
N ILE A 32 -13.99 -8.39 21.03
CA ILE A 32 -13.51 -7.26 21.85
C ILE A 32 -14.54 -6.85 22.91
N PHE A 33 -15.82 -6.78 22.53
CA PHE A 33 -16.89 -6.17 23.32
C PHE A 33 -18.04 -7.12 23.65
N GLY A 34 -18.02 -8.36 23.16
CA GLY A 34 -19.15 -9.30 23.29
C GLY A 34 -20.39 -8.92 22.46
N ILE A 35 -20.28 -7.93 21.56
CA ILE A 35 -21.39 -7.43 20.75
C ILE A 35 -21.43 -8.16 19.41
N ALA A 36 -22.49 -8.96 19.19
CA ALA A 36 -22.85 -9.51 17.89
C ALA A 36 -24.04 -8.72 17.31
N ASP A 37 -23.86 -8.09 16.15
CA ASP A 37 -25.00 -7.66 15.33
C ASP A 37 -25.47 -8.88 14.53
N ASP A 38 -26.74 -9.26 14.69
CA ASP A 38 -27.44 -10.27 13.88
C ASP A 38 -26.71 -11.62 13.70
N GLY A 39 -25.89 -12.02 14.67
CA GLY A 39 -25.16 -13.29 14.66
C GLY A 39 -23.96 -13.36 13.71
N ARG A 40 -23.55 -12.23 13.08
CA ARG A 40 -22.36 -12.20 12.21
C ARG A 40 -21.20 -11.45 12.88
N PRO A 41 -19.96 -11.96 12.80
CA PRO A 41 -18.81 -11.25 13.33
C PRO A 41 -18.55 -9.96 12.52
N ASN A 42 -18.73 -8.80 13.16
CA ASN A 42 -18.35 -7.52 12.58
C ASN A 42 -16.84 -7.32 12.70
N HIS A 43 -16.11 -7.57 11.61
CA HIS A 43 -14.67 -7.34 11.56
C HIS A 43 -14.34 -5.85 11.46
N LEU A 44 -13.41 -5.39 12.29
CA LEU A 44 -12.92 -4.02 12.21
C LEU A 44 -12.02 -3.86 10.98
N ARG A 45 -12.19 -2.78 10.22
CA ARG A 45 -11.31 -2.45 9.08
C ARG A 45 -10.71 -1.08 9.28
N ALA A 46 -9.38 -1.04 9.29
CA ALA A 46 -8.62 0.20 9.25
C ALA A 46 -8.13 0.43 7.83
N ASN A 47 -8.55 1.53 7.22
CA ASN A 47 -8.12 1.97 5.89
C ASN A 47 -7.50 3.36 5.99
N VAL A 48 -6.42 3.60 5.26
CA VAL A 48 -5.85 4.94 5.12
C VAL A 48 -6.74 5.75 4.20
N ILE A 49 -7.22 6.89 4.68
CA ILE A 49 -7.91 7.86 3.83
C ILE A 49 -6.84 8.72 3.16
N LEU A 50 -6.77 8.64 1.83
CA LEU A 50 -5.90 9.46 1.01
C LEU A 50 -6.70 10.61 0.39
N PRO A 51 -6.09 11.79 0.19
CA PRO A 51 -6.66 12.82 -0.68
C PRO A 51 -7.01 12.23 -2.05
N SER A 52 -8.08 12.72 -2.68
CA SER A 52 -8.62 12.17 -3.94
C SER A 52 -7.56 12.00 -5.03
N ASP A 53 -6.69 13.01 -5.21
CA ASP A 53 -5.64 12.98 -6.23
C ASP A 53 -4.60 11.90 -5.94
N ARG A 54 -4.18 11.77 -4.67
CA ARG A 54 -3.26 10.72 -4.23
C ARG A 54 -3.91 9.33 -4.35
N HIS A 55 -5.20 9.21 -4.04
CA HIS A 55 -5.90 7.95 -4.23
C HIS A 55 -5.97 7.55 -5.71
N ARG A 56 -6.23 8.50 -6.60
CA ARG A 56 -6.24 8.28 -8.05
C ARG A 56 -4.87 7.83 -8.56
N LEU A 57 -3.80 8.52 -8.14
CA LEU A 57 -2.43 8.13 -8.47
C LEU A 57 -2.10 6.73 -7.95
N TYR A 58 -2.47 6.42 -6.70
CA TYR A 58 -2.23 5.09 -6.12
C TYR A 58 -2.89 3.97 -6.95
N ARG A 59 -4.12 4.18 -7.42
CA ARG A 59 -4.81 3.20 -8.27
C ARG A 59 -4.08 2.96 -9.59
N ARG A 60 -3.54 4.01 -10.21
CA ARG A 60 -2.73 3.91 -11.43
C ARG A 60 -1.42 3.17 -11.16
N CYS A 61 -0.72 3.50 -10.07
CA CYS A 61 0.48 2.78 -9.66
C CYS A 61 0.21 1.29 -9.40
N ALA A 62 -0.94 0.95 -8.80
CA ALA A 62 -1.33 -0.43 -8.54
C ALA A 62 -1.60 -1.20 -9.85
N ALA A 63 -2.30 -0.58 -10.80
CA ALA A 63 -2.53 -1.16 -12.12
C ALA A 63 -1.22 -1.36 -12.89
N ALA A 64 -0.31 -0.39 -12.85
CA ALA A 64 1.02 -0.52 -13.46
C ALA A 64 1.85 -1.62 -12.79
N ALA A 65 1.78 -1.76 -11.46
CA ALA A 65 2.49 -2.82 -10.77
C ALA A 65 2.01 -4.21 -11.21
N GLU A 66 0.70 -4.38 -11.37
CA GLU A 66 0.12 -5.64 -11.86
C GLU A 66 0.52 -5.91 -13.32
N ALA A 67 0.45 -4.92 -14.20
CA ALA A 67 0.79 -5.05 -15.61
C ALA A 67 2.28 -5.41 -15.85
N HIS A 68 3.17 -4.91 -15.00
CA HIS A 68 4.63 -5.09 -15.14
C HIS A 68 5.24 -6.10 -14.16
N GLY A 69 4.42 -6.78 -13.35
CA GLY A 69 4.88 -7.76 -12.37
C GLY A 69 5.69 -7.16 -11.20
N TYR A 70 5.49 -5.87 -10.91
CA TYR A 70 6.16 -5.20 -9.80
C TYR A 70 5.50 -5.53 -8.45
N PRO A 71 6.24 -5.44 -7.32
CA PRO A 71 5.63 -5.45 -5.99
C PRO A 71 4.54 -4.39 -5.83
N ARG A 72 3.51 -4.71 -5.05
CA ARG A 72 2.41 -3.78 -4.79
C ARG A 72 2.92 -2.44 -4.23
N PRO A 73 2.38 -1.30 -4.71
CA PRO A 73 2.72 0.00 -4.17
C PRO A 73 2.29 0.13 -2.71
N PHE A 74 3.07 0.87 -1.95
CA PHE A 74 2.79 1.19 -0.55
C PHE A 74 2.84 2.70 -0.32
N VAL A 75 2.15 3.16 0.72
CA VAL A 75 2.07 4.58 1.05
C VAL A 75 2.77 4.85 2.37
N ARG A 76 3.65 5.86 2.39
CA ARG A 76 4.28 6.37 3.60
C ARG A 76 4.27 7.89 3.55
N ASN A 77 3.81 8.55 4.61
CA ASN A 77 3.72 10.01 4.68
C ASN A 77 3.00 10.67 3.49
N LEU A 78 1.90 10.06 3.02
CA LEU A 78 1.13 10.50 1.84
C LEU A 78 1.89 10.43 0.50
N CYS A 79 3.13 9.96 0.52
CA CYS A 79 3.91 9.63 -0.66
C CYS A 79 3.66 8.18 -1.06
N ILE A 80 3.49 7.95 -2.36
CA ILE A 80 3.29 6.62 -2.93
C ILE A 80 4.65 6.11 -3.37
N TYR A 81 5.00 4.90 -2.95
CA TYR A 81 6.26 4.28 -3.29
C TYR A 81 6.02 3.01 -4.10
N MET A 82 6.84 2.83 -5.13
CA MET A 82 6.90 1.62 -5.95
C MET A 82 8.28 1.01 -5.89
N ARG A 83 8.37 -0.28 -6.19
CA ARG A 83 9.63 -1.01 -6.35
C ARG A 83 9.58 -1.75 -7.67
N ARG A 84 10.71 -1.97 -8.34
CA ARG A 84 10.76 -2.81 -9.55
C ARG A 84 10.87 -4.28 -9.22
N ALA A 85 11.67 -4.58 -8.19
CA ALA A 85 11.86 -5.90 -7.62
C ALA A 85 11.70 -5.83 -6.11
N ARG A 86 11.48 -6.98 -5.45
CA ARG A 86 11.31 -7.05 -3.99
C ARG A 86 12.44 -6.35 -3.23
N ASP A 87 13.66 -6.52 -3.73
CA ASP A 87 14.89 -6.04 -3.10
C ASP A 87 15.38 -4.70 -3.67
N SER A 88 14.69 -4.15 -4.68
CA SER A 88 15.04 -2.85 -5.24
C SER A 88 14.68 -1.71 -4.28
N ALA A 89 15.46 -0.63 -4.35
CA ALA A 89 15.18 0.58 -3.60
C ALA A 89 13.78 1.13 -3.94
N PRO A 90 13.01 1.60 -2.94
CA PRO A 90 11.71 2.19 -3.19
C PRO A 90 11.85 3.54 -3.92
N ILE A 91 11.07 3.70 -4.99
CA ILE A 91 11.01 4.91 -5.81
C ILE A 91 9.74 5.66 -5.41
N CYS A 92 9.89 6.94 -5.07
CA CYS A 92 8.77 7.82 -4.77
C CYS A 92 8.09 8.24 -6.06
N ILE A 93 6.77 8.08 -6.15
CA ILE A 93 5.94 8.47 -7.30
C ILE A 93 5.05 9.62 -6.88
N MET A 94 5.34 10.81 -7.41
CA MET A 94 4.65 12.05 -7.08
C MET A 94 3.65 12.46 -8.15
N SER A 95 3.85 12.02 -9.40
CA SER A 95 3.04 12.34 -10.58
C SER A 95 2.85 11.13 -11.51
N ASP A 96 2.02 11.30 -12.55
CA ASP A 96 1.91 10.31 -13.63
C ASP A 96 3.20 10.23 -14.48
N ASP A 97 3.97 11.32 -14.57
CA ASP A 97 5.24 11.35 -15.31
C ASP A 97 6.30 10.48 -14.62
N ASP A 98 6.36 10.53 -13.28
CA ASP A 98 7.24 9.66 -12.49
C ASP A 98 6.90 8.18 -12.71
N LEU A 99 5.60 7.87 -12.81
CA LEU A 99 5.12 6.52 -13.09
C LEU A 99 5.53 6.08 -14.51
N ALA A 100 5.36 6.95 -15.50
CA ALA A 100 5.77 6.68 -16.87
C ALA A 100 7.29 6.45 -16.98
N LEU A 101 8.09 7.24 -16.27
CA LEU A 101 9.55 7.07 -16.18
C LEU A 101 9.95 5.76 -15.51
N LEU A 102 9.21 5.31 -14.50
CA LEU A 102 9.48 4.04 -13.84
C LEU A 102 9.25 2.86 -14.78
N VAL A 103 8.15 2.91 -15.55
CA VAL A 103 7.70 1.86 -16.49
C VAL A 103 8.54 1.81 -17.77
N SER A 104 8.99 2.96 -18.27
CA SER A 104 9.70 3.05 -19.55
C SER A 104 11.14 2.53 -19.52
N ARG A 105 11.77 2.50 -18.34
CA ARG A 105 13.14 2.01 -18.21
C ARG A 105 13.15 0.47 -18.10
N PRO A 106 13.99 -0.23 -18.88
CA PRO A 106 14.12 -1.67 -18.78
C PRO A 106 14.59 -2.09 -17.38
N ASN A 107 14.16 -3.28 -16.96
CA ASN A 107 14.56 -3.87 -15.70
C ASN A 107 16.02 -4.35 -15.84
N GLU A 108 16.98 -3.51 -15.46
CA GLU A 108 18.44 -3.77 -15.58
C GLU A 108 18.92 -5.04 -14.84
N THR A 109 18.04 -5.74 -14.13
CA THR A 109 18.37 -6.93 -13.34
C THR A 109 18.43 -8.23 -14.17
N VAL A 110 18.08 -8.23 -15.45
CA VAL A 110 18.04 -9.47 -16.27
C VAL A 110 19.28 -9.64 -17.16
N THR A 111 20.04 -8.60 -17.46
CA THR A 111 21.14 -8.67 -18.44
C THR A 111 22.49 -9.11 -17.86
N SER A 112 22.67 -9.16 -16.53
CA SER A 112 23.95 -9.56 -15.92
C SER A 112 24.13 -11.07 -15.75
N ARG A 113 23.10 -11.89 -16.01
CA ARG A 113 23.22 -13.36 -15.95
C ARG A 113 23.47 -14.03 -17.31
N LEU A 114 23.29 -13.32 -18.42
CA LEU A 114 23.52 -13.84 -19.77
C LEU A 114 24.91 -13.48 -20.33
N ALA A 115 25.71 -12.69 -19.60
CA ALA A 115 27.06 -12.29 -20.03
C ALA A 115 28.19 -13.10 -19.35
N GLN A 116 27.85 -14.20 -18.66
CA GLN A 116 28.83 -15.11 -18.03
C GLN A 116 28.86 -16.50 -18.69
N GLU A 117 28.19 -16.68 -19.83
CA GLU A 117 28.27 -17.90 -20.65
C GLU A 117 28.73 -17.54 -22.07
N GLU A 118 29.90 -16.93 -22.22
CA GLU A 118 30.73 -17.01 -23.44
C GLU A 118 32.22 -17.06 -23.07
#